data_AF-A0A1F8RZN3-F1
#
_entry.id   AF-A0A1F8RZN3-F1
#
_cell.length_a   1.000
_cell.length_b   1.000
_cell.length_c   1.000
_cell.angle_alpha   90.00
_cell.angle_beta   90.00
_cell.angle_gamma   90.00
#
_symmetry.space_group_name_H-M   'P 1'
#
loop_
_entity.id
_entity.type
_entity.pdbx_description
1 polymer ?
#
loop_
_entity_poly.entity_id
_entity_poly.type
_entity_poly.pdbx_seq_one_letter_code
_entity_poly.pdbx_strand_id
1 'polypeptide(L)'
;MSPTLGPGDFAAELEGLRALAATLASELGTAAATSRTLGRERAALRLIGVAGIDREGRPLAAEVVDRYVSGHPERLATGVALPFAMALLEYDVSPQQLALDVAGGTVDLAMEAELLGQSARRDAAAGLLGQLVTAALDRIDANRTARRELLGVLGDRQPPWVGTTLLEPSAHGATGEATELVRAGADLVRVEVPVGRELAMRLGELGRDVTSWRPGREDEPDPAPTGSQRGLGRLRDALDRAAAERGAYVRLSTVPAPLAGPEGAIVAAFERADIAELDPMSEIVGSGVDPERALADFAFAARMARRAGTVIQLGAGPLVVAPDLDAGVNSDPATRAGRALALQLLAVSLAARYGLSGNAVIVGALPTWLIDEPNAAPRAAAEVAVRRALLPDHSLAFVEPAGHDPHDLWPAIAGAVLPGDGAALVLRRVTPGPAFGSVAGATRAAADVARELEESLGKRTLDGLARTHAAGAIASAQRTLERLAEDGWTGLTGAASERGGWGRLGGDAVAPDADLADPLERALG
;
A
#
# COMPACT_ATOMS: atom_id res chain seq x y z
N MET A 1 16.88 -20.53 -13.70
CA MET A 1 18.21 -19.88 -13.65
C MET A 1 17.99 -18.39 -13.70
N SER A 2 18.44 -17.70 -12.67
CA SER A 2 18.17 -16.27 -12.46
C SER A 2 18.79 -15.42 -13.58
N PRO A 3 18.00 -14.55 -14.22
CA PRO A 3 18.51 -13.63 -15.24
C PRO A 3 19.34 -12.51 -14.59
N THR A 4 20.38 -12.05 -15.27
CA THR A 4 21.25 -10.96 -14.82
C THR A 4 21.75 -10.12 -15.99
N LEU A 5 22.11 -8.87 -15.73
CA LEU A 5 22.82 -8.03 -16.71
C LEU A 5 24.26 -8.53 -16.89
N GLY A 6 24.91 -8.20 -18.01
CA GLY A 6 26.32 -8.51 -18.19
C GLY A 6 27.20 -7.81 -17.15
N PRO A 7 28.39 -8.34 -16.82
CA PRO A 7 29.32 -7.65 -15.93
C PRO A 7 29.63 -6.24 -16.44
N GLY A 8 29.28 -5.22 -15.65
CA GLY A 8 29.46 -3.81 -16.02
C GLY A 8 28.45 -3.24 -17.02
N ASP A 9 27.51 -4.04 -17.53
CA ASP A 9 26.44 -3.54 -18.40
C ASP A 9 25.61 -2.48 -17.67
N PHE A 10 25.44 -1.32 -18.31
CA PHE A 10 24.62 -0.19 -17.86
C PHE A 10 25.00 0.40 -16.49
N ALA A 11 26.20 0.13 -15.96
CA ALA A 11 26.54 0.49 -14.59
C ALA A 11 26.39 2.00 -14.30
N ALA A 12 26.79 2.85 -15.25
CA ALA A 12 26.68 4.30 -15.12
C ALA A 12 25.22 4.77 -15.17
N GLU A 13 24.42 4.19 -16.06
CA GLU A 13 23.00 4.50 -16.23
C GLU A 13 22.19 4.07 -15.01
N LEU A 14 22.47 2.89 -14.45
CA LEU A 14 21.81 2.42 -13.23
C LEU A 14 22.14 3.29 -12.02
N GLU A 15 23.39 3.76 -11.91
CA GLU A 15 23.79 4.68 -10.86
C GLU A 15 23.14 6.05 -11.01
N GLY A 16 23.11 6.59 -12.23
CA GLY A 16 22.41 7.82 -12.56
C GLY A 16 20.91 7.75 -12.22
N LEU A 17 20.26 6.63 -12.53
CA LEU A 17 18.86 6.37 -12.17
C LEU A 17 18.64 6.40 -10.66
N ARG A 18 19.48 5.71 -9.88
CA ARG A 18 19.38 5.71 -8.41
C ARG A 18 19.56 7.12 -7.85
N ALA A 19 20.56 7.85 -8.31
CA ALA A 19 20.84 9.21 -7.86
C ALA A 19 19.67 10.16 -8.17
N LEU A 20 19.14 10.11 -9.39
CA LEU A 20 18.03 10.97 -9.80
C LEU A 20 16.75 10.66 -9.02
N ALA A 21 16.42 9.38 -8.84
CA ALA A 21 15.25 8.99 -8.04
C ALA A 21 15.40 9.39 -6.56
N ALA A 22 16.60 9.30 -5.99
CA ALA A 22 16.86 9.73 -4.62
C ALA A 22 16.69 11.24 -4.44
N THR A 23 17.17 12.05 -5.39
CA THR A 23 16.98 13.51 -5.39
C THR A 23 15.50 13.87 -5.43
N LEU A 24 14.76 13.33 -6.40
CA LEU A 24 13.32 13.58 -6.55
C LEU A 24 12.53 13.13 -5.32
N ALA A 25 12.84 11.95 -4.77
CA ALA A 25 12.21 11.47 -3.55
C ALA A 25 12.48 12.38 -2.34
N SER A 26 13.66 12.99 -2.26
CA SER A 26 13.98 13.94 -1.20
C SER A 26 13.14 15.23 -1.30
N GLU A 27 13.00 15.78 -2.49
CA GLU A 27 12.22 16.99 -2.75
C GLU A 27 10.72 16.75 -2.51
N LEU A 28 10.15 15.75 -3.19
CA LEU A 28 8.75 15.37 -3.06
C LEU A 28 8.39 14.95 -1.63
N GLY A 29 9.28 14.19 -0.98
CA GLY A 29 9.09 13.75 0.40
C GLY A 29 9.22 14.87 1.43
N THR A 30 9.88 15.99 1.11
CA THR A 30 9.90 17.17 1.98
C THR A 30 8.56 17.89 1.95
N ALA A 31 8.01 18.11 0.75
CA ALA A 31 6.68 18.70 0.59
C ALA A 31 5.60 17.83 1.26
N ALA A 32 5.62 16.51 0.98
CA ALA A 32 4.65 15.56 1.52
C ALA A 32 4.63 15.50 3.06
N ALA A 33 5.81 15.58 3.70
CA ALA A 33 5.91 15.55 5.16
C ALA A 33 5.34 16.81 5.84
N THR A 34 5.16 17.90 5.09
CA THR A 34 4.60 19.17 5.57
C THR A 34 3.16 19.38 5.12
N SER A 35 2.50 18.35 4.57
CA SER A 35 1.10 18.41 4.15
C SER A 35 0.21 17.60 5.10
N ARG A 36 -1.04 18.04 5.21
CA ARG A 36 -2.12 17.38 5.96
C ARG A 36 -3.24 17.02 5.00
N THR A 37 -3.87 15.87 5.22
CA THR A 37 -4.89 15.31 4.32
C THR A 37 -6.09 14.83 5.12
N LEU A 38 -7.27 14.74 4.49
CA LEU A 38 -8.43 14.13 5.15
C LEU A 38 -8.15 12.69 5.57
N GLY A 39 -7.34 11.95 4.82
CA GLY A 39 -6.88 10.60 5.18
C GLY A 39 -6.12 10.58 6.51
N ARG A 40 -5.16 11.49 6.69
CA ARG A 40 -4.39 11.64 7.94
C ARG A 40 -5.28 12.00 9.12
N GLU A 41 -6.24 12.91 8.94
CA GLU A 41 -7.15 13.31 10.03
C GLU A 41 -8.06 12.16 10.47
N ARG A 42 -8.59 11.37 9.53
CA ARG A 42 -9.35 10.16 9.86
C ARG A 42 -8.48 9.13 10.56
N ALA A 43 -7.23 8.96 10.12
CA ALA A 43 -6.28 8.04 10.74
C ALA A 43 -5.94 8.46 12.18
N ALA A 44 -5.81 9.75 12.46
CA ALA A 44 -5.58 10.27 13.80
C ALA A 44 -6.73 9.91 14.75
N LEU A 45 -7.99 10.10 14.33
CA LEU A 45 -9.16 9.69 15.10
C LEU A 45 -9.22 8.18 15.33
N ARG A 46 -8.89 7.38 14.30
CA ARG A 46 -8.83 5.91 14.43
C ARG A 46 -7.76 5.47 15.42
N LEU A 47 -6.60 6.14 15.43
CA LEU A 47 -5.51 5.84 16.36
C LEU A 47 -5.95 6.00 17.82
N ILE A 48 -6.72 7.05 18.13
CA ILE A 48 -7.21 7.32 19.48
C ILE A 48 -8.52 6.60 19.83
N GLY A 49 -8.96 5.65 19.01
CA GLY A 49 -10.04 4.72 19.33
C GLY A 49 -11.39 5.02 18.70
N VAL A 50 -11.49 5.90 17.71
CA VAL A 50 -12.72 6.09 16.93
C VAL A 50 -12.84 4.99 15.87
N ALA A 51 -13.84 4.13 16.00
CA ALA A 51 -14.04 3.00 15.10
C ALA A 51 -15.52 2.79 14.72
N GLY A 52 -15.73 1.96 13.70
CA GLY A 52 -17.06 1.54 13.26
C GLY A 52 -17.78 2.58 12.38
N ILE A 53 -19.11 2.54 12.44
CA ILE A 53 -20.04 3.34 11.65
C ILE A 53 -20.98 4.11 12.57
N ASP A 54 -21.53 5.22 12.07
CA ASP A 54 -22.59 5.96 12.73
C ASP A 54 -23.98 5.31 12.53
N ARG A 55 -25.03 6.00 12.96
CA ARG A 55 -26.42 5.52 12.87
C ARG A 55 -26.93 5.41 11.43
N GLU A 56 -26.34 6.17 10.52
CA GLU A 56 -26.67 6.18 9.10
C GLU A 56 -25.78 5.21 8.29
N GLY A 57 -24.95 4.42 8.97
CA GLY A 57 -24.06 3.44 8.33
C GLY A 57 -22.78 4.03 7.74
N ARG A 58 -22.46 5.28 8.05
CA ARG A 58 -21.29 5.98 7.52
C ARG A 58 -20.07 5.74 8.40
N PRO A 59 -18.84 5.60 7.85
CA PRO A 59 -17.64 5.44 8.67
C PRO A 59 -17.47 6.60 9.66
N LEU A 60 -17.39 6.28 10.95
CA LEU A 60 -17.52 7.28 12.02
C LEU A 60 -16.41 8.34 12.00
N ALA A 61 -15.15 7.92 11.84
CA ALA A 61 -14.01 8.83 11.74
C ALA A 61 -14.13 9.77 10.52
N ALA A 62 -14.67 9.28 9.40
CA ALA A 62 -14.92 10.11 8.23
C ALA A 62 -15.99 11.17 8.52
N GLU A 63 -17.11 10.77 9.13
CA GLU A 63 -18.18 11.71 9.45
C GLU A 63 -17.74 12.83 10.41
N VAL A 64 -16.91 12.52 11.40
CA VAL A 64 -16.35 13.53 12.32
C VAL A 64 -15.49 14.55 11.55
N VAL A 65 -14.57 14.07 10.71
CA VAL A 65 -13.69 14.94 9.91
C VAL A 65 -14.49 15.77 8.91
N ASP A 66 -15.39 15.12 8.16
CA ASP A 66 -16.23 15.76 7.14
C ASP A 66 -17.06 16.90 7.75
N ARG A 67 -17.65 16.68 8.93
CA ARG A 67 -18.40 17.72 9.64
C ARG A 67 -17.52 18.87 10.10
N TYR A 68 -16.32 18.58 10.62
CA TYR A 68 -15.41 19.62 11.09
C TYR A 68 -14.96 20.57 9.97
N VAL A 69 -14.68 20.03 8.78
CA VAL A 69 -14.23 20.82 7.61
C VAL A 69 -15.39 21.31 6.72
N SER A 70 -16.64 20.88 6.99
CA SER A 70 -17.79 21.23 6.17
C SER A 70 -17.99 22.75 6.09
N GLY A 71 -17.97 23.29 4.88
CA GLY A 71 -18.07 24.73 4.60
C GLY A 71 -16.84 25.55 5.01
N HIS A 72 -15.80 24.92 5.56
CA HIS A 72 -14.60 25.55 6.13
C HIS A 72 -13.33 24.72 5.82
N PRO A 73 -12.99 24.52 4.53
CA PRO A 73 -11.88 23.66 4.12
C PRO A 73 -10.52 24.11 4.70
N GLU A 74 -10.36 25.39 5.03
CA GLU A 74 -9.17 25.93 5.68
C GLU A 74 -8.85 25.30 7.04
N ARG A 75 -9.86 24.72 7.72
CA ARG A 75 -9.67 24.00 8.99
C ARG A 75 -8.85 22.73 8.83
N LEU A 76 -8.75 22.18 7.62
CA LEU A 76 -7.86 21.05 7.36
C LEU A 76 -6.41 21.40 7.71
N ALA A 77 -5.97 22.63 7.47
CA ALA A 77 -4.59 23.04 7.75
C ALA A 77 -4.22 22.93 9.25
N THR A 78 -5.20 23.02 10.15
CA THR A 78 -5.02 22.93 11.61
C THR A 78 -5.39 21.58 12.21
N GLY A 79 -6.14 20.74 11.48
CA GLY A 79 -6.48 19.38 11.87
C GLY A 79 -7.58 19.25 12.93
N VAL A 80 -8.15 18.04 13.04
CA VAL A 80 -9.29 17.71 13.92
C VAL A 80 -8.83 17.25 15.31
N ALA A 81 -7.60 16.74 15.44
CA ALA A 81 -7.14 16.03 16.62
C ALA A 81 -7.14 16.87 17.90
N LEU A 82 -6.66 18.13 17.83
CA LEU A 82 -6.65 19.03 18.99
C LEU A 82 -8.06 19.52 19.38
N PRO A 83 -8.94 19.98 18.46
CA PRO A 83 -10.33 20.26 18.79
C PRO A 83 -11.05 19.06 19.42
N PHE A 84 -10.79 17.85 18.89
CA PHE A 84 -11.36 16.63 19.45
C PHE A 84 -10.86 16.35 20.87
N ALA A 85 -9.56 16.51 21.14
CA ALA A 85 -9.02 16.37 22.49
C ALA A 85 -9.52 17.44 23.46
N MET A 86 -9.74 18.67 22.99
CA MET A 86 -10.36 19.73 23.79
C MET A 86 -11.79 19.35 24.18
N ALA A 87 -12.58 18.86 23.23
CA ALA A 87 -13.93 18.37 23.50
C ALA A 87 -13.94 17.24 24.54
N LEU A 88 -12.98 16.30 24.48
CA LEU A 88 -12.88 15.24 25.49
C LEU A 88 -12.69 15.79 26.92
N LEU A 89 -11.93 16.88 27.07
CA LEU A 89 -11.75 17.54 28.36
C LEU A 89 -13.01 18.27 28.86
N GLU A 90 -13.79 18.86 27.95
CA GLU A 90 -15.01 19.59 28.31
C GLU A 90 -16.17 18.65 28.67
N TYR A 91 -16.27 17.51 27.99
CA TYR A 91 -17.43 16.62 28.12
C TYR A 91 -17.19 15.37 29.00
N ASP A 92 -15.94 15.04 29.36
CA ASP A 92 -15.57 13.87 30.16
C ASP A 92 -16.17 12.55 29.64
N VAL A 93 -16.07 12.34 28.33
CA VAL A 93 -16.56 11.14 27.63
C VAL A 93 -15.41 10.39 26.94
N SER A 94 -15.67 9.15 26.53
CA SER A 94 -14.70 8.38 25.73
C SER A 94 -14.58 8.93 24.29
N PRO A 95 -13.44 8.72 23.60
CA PRO A 95 -13.29 9.06 22.18
C PRO A 95 -14.41 8.53 21.28
N GLN A 96 -14.83 7.28 21.50
CA GLN A 96 -15.90 6.67 20.72
C GLN A 96 -17.25 7.39 20.93
N GLN A 97 -17.58 7.74 22.18
CA GLN A 97 -18.83 8.44 22.48
C GLN A 97 -18.83 9.86 21.91
N LEU A 98 -17.73 10.61 22.10
CA LEU A 98 -17.60 11.95 21.52
C LEU A 98 -17.75 11.92 19.99
N ALA A 99 -17.14 10.94 19.31
CA ALA A 99 -17.27 10.81 17.87
C ALA A 99 -18.73 10.60 17.43
N LEU A 100 -19.51 9.80 18.17
CA LEU A 100 -20.94 9.64 17.92
C LEU A 100 -21.73 10.93 18.18
N ASP A 101 -21.38 11.68 19.21
CA ASP A 101 -22.04 12.95 19.54
C ASP A 101 -21.74 14.04 18.49
N VAL A 102 -20.51 14.09 17.97
CA VAL A 102 -20.14 14.95 16.84
C VAL A 102 -20.84 14.51 15.55
N ALA A 103 -20.83 13.22 15.23
CA ALA A 103 -21.54 12.68 14.06
C ALA A 103 -23.06 12.91 14.13
N GLY A 104 -23.64 12.89 15.34
CA GLY A 104 -25.03 13.24 15.60
C GLY A 104 -25.32 14.74 15.62
N GLY A 105 -24.30 15.61 15.58
CA GLY A 105 -24.42 17.07 15.63
C GLY A 105 -24.74 17.62 17.03
N THR A 106 -24.54 16.83 18.08
CA THR A 106 -24.71 17.25 19.48
C THR A 106 -23.52 18.08 19.97
N VAL A 107 -22.31 17.79 19.45
CA VAL A 107 -21.08 18.53 19.71
C VAL A 107 -20.57 19.13 18.41
N ASP A 108 -20.22 20.42 18.44
CA ASP A 108 -19.58 21.12 17.32
C ASP A 108 -18.10 21.40 17.63
N LEU A 109 -17.21 20.63 16.98
CA LEU A 109 -15.76 20.78 17.17
C LEU A 109 -15.22 22.15 16.73
N ALA A 110 -15.96 22.92 15.93
CA ALA A 110 -15.58 24.29 15.61
C ALA A 110 -15.59 25.19 16.86
N MET A 111 -16.59 25.02 17.74
CA MET A 111 -16.66 25.75 19.00
C MET A 111 -15.50 25.38 19.92
N GLU A 112 -15.16 24.09 19.95
CA GLU A 112 -14.04 23.59 20.76
C GLU A 112 -12.69 24.07 20.24
N ALA A 113 -12.56 24.27 18.93
CA ALA A 113 -11.38 24.87 18.32
C ALA A 113 -11.17 26.33 18.76
N GLU A 114 -12.22 27.11 19.01
CA GLU A 114 -12.09 28.50 19.51
C GLU A 114 -11.43 28.55 20.90
N LEU A 115 -11.69 27.55 21.74
CA LEU A 115 -11.11 27.44 23.09
C LEU A 115 -9.58 27.26 23.06
N LEU A 116 -9.04 26.70 21.97
CA LEU A 116 -7.61 26.50 21.76
C LEU A 116 -6.84 27.81 21.56
N GLY A 117 -7.53 28.96 21.41
CA GLY A 117 -6.88 30.28 21.44
C GLY A 117 -6.24 30.61 22.79
N GLN A 118 -6.61 29.92 23.86
CA GLN A 118 -5.99 30.05 25.18
C GLN A 118 -4.84 29.05 25.34
N SER A 119 -3.61 29.52 25.52
CA SER A 119 -2.41 28.67 25.62
C SER A 119 -2.58 27.53 26.63
N ALA A 120 -3.10 27.81 27.83
CA ALA A 120 -3.28 26.78 28.86
C ALA A 120 -4.25 25.67 28.45
N ARG A 121 -5.32 26.01 27.72
CA ARG A 121 -6.29 25.03 27.21
C ARG A 121 -5.69 24.20 26.09
N ARG A 122 -4.95 24.84 25.18
CA ARG A 122 -4.21 24.17 24.12
C ARG A 122 -3.18 23.18 24.67
N ASP A 123 -2.44 23.58 25.69
CA ASP A 123 -1.45 22.72 26.35
C ASP A 123 -2.11 21.52 27.03
N ALA A 124 -3.27 21.72 27.69
CA ALA A 124 -4.04 20.63 28.28
C ALA A 124 -4.57 19.64 27.22
N ALA A 125 -5.16 20.14 26.13
CA ALA A 125 -5.65 19.32 25.03
C ALA A 125 -4.50 18.54 24.35
N ALA A 126 -3.37 19.20 24.10
CA ALA A 126 -2.18 18.54 23.56
C ALA A 126 -1.60 17.48 24.51
N GLY A 127 -1.68 17.72 25.83
CA GLY A 127 -1.31 16.76 26.86
C GLY A 127 -2.18 15.50 26.83
N LEU A 128 -3.51 15.66 26.79
CA LEU A 128 -4.45 14.55 26.68
C LEU A 128 -4.26 13.78 25.36
N LEU A 129 -4.16 14.49 24.23
CA LEU A 129 -3.91 13.87 22.93
C LEU A 129 -2.61 13.05 22.94
N GLY A 130 -1.53 13.60 23.52
CA GLY A 130 -0.26 12.88 23.68
C GLY A 130 -0.38 11.60 24.51
N GLN A 131 -1.19 11.61 25.57
CA GLN A 131 -1.47 10.41 26.38
C GLN A 131 -2.21 9.34 25.57
N LEU A 132 -3.26 9.73 24.84
CA LEU A 132 -4.04 8.83 23.99
C LEU A 132 -3.19 8.21 22.87
N VAL A 133 -2.39 9.04 22.19
CA VAL A 133 -1.46 8.60 21.15
C VAL A 133 -0.42 7.63 21.73
N THR A 134 0.18 7.93 22.88
CA THR A 134 1.17 7.05 23.52
C THR A 134 0.55 5.69 23.85
N ALA A 135 -0.64 5.66 24.47
CA ALA A 135 -1.33 4.42 24.79
C ALA A 135 -1.67 3.59 23.54
N ALA A 136 -2.03 4.25 22.44
CA ALA A 136 -2.27 3.58 21.15
C ALA A 136 -0.98 2.98 20.56
N LEU A 137 0.13 3.73 20.60
CA LEU A 137 1.42 3.26 20.11
C LEU A 137 1.98 2.10 20.96
N ASP A 138 1.77 2.10 22.27
CA ASP A 138 2.15 0.99 23.15
C ASP A 138 1.44 -0.31 22.74
N ARG A 139 0.17 -0.24 22.33
CA ARG A 139 -0.57 -1.40 21.80
C ARG A 139 0.02 -1.89 20.46
N ILE A 140 0.43 -0.97 19.59
CA ILE A 140 1.07 -1.30 18.31
C ILE A 140 2.43 -1.96 18.56
N ASP A 141 3.21 -1.47 19.51
CA ASP A 141 4.49 -2.06 19.90
C ASP A 141 4.33 -3.45 20.52
N ALA A 142 3.28 -3.65 21.31
CA ALA A 142 2.90 -4.97 21.83
C ALA A 142 2.58 -5.94 20.69
N ASN A 143 1.81 -5.53 19.68
CA ASN A 143 1.54 -6.35 18.49
C ASN A 143 2.80 -6.71 17.72
N ARG A 144 3.71 -5.75 17.54
CA ARG A 144 5.02 -5.99 16.90
C ARG A 144 5.86 -7.00 17.69
N THR A 145 5.78 -6.97 19.02
CA THR A 145 6.46 -7.93 19.89
C THR A 145 5.84 -9.31 19.78
N ALA A 146 4.51 -9.39 19.86
CA ALA A 146 3.76 -10.64 19.69
C ALA A 146 4.07 -11.31 18.34
N ARG A 147 4.16 -10.56 17.24
CA ARG A 147 4.58 -11.10 15.93
C ARG A 147 5.94 -11.77 16.00
N ARG A 148 6.94 -11.12 16.60
CA ARG A 148 8.32 -11.65 16.69
C ARG A 148 8.36 -12.92 17.55
N GLU A 149 7.62 -12.94 18.65
CA GLU A 149 7.52 -14.11 19.53
C GLU A 149 6.84 -15.28 18.81
N LEU A 150 5.72 -15.04 18.13
CA LEU A 150 5.02 -16.05 17.34
C LEU A 150 5.87 -16.61 16.21
N LEU A 151 6.62 -15.76 15.49
CA LEU A 151 7.60 -16.20 14.48
C LEU A 151 8.70 -17.08 15.11
N GLY A 152 9.17 -16.74 16.31
CA GLY A 152 10.19 -17.53 17.02
C GLY A 152 9.68 -18.88 17.51
N VAL A 153 8.42 -18.95 17.96
CA VAL A 153 7.80 -20.17 18.50
C VAL A 153 7.29 -21.09 17.40
N LEU A 154 6.57 -20.56 16.42
CA LEU A 154 5.99 -21.33 15.32
C LEU A 154 7.01 -21.61 14.21
N GLY A 155 8.11 -20.86 14.17
CA GLY A 155 9.03 -20.86 13.05
C GLY A 155 8.48 -20.09 11.85
N ASP A 156 9.41 -19.75 10.95
CA ASP A 156 9.11 -19.06 9.71
C ASP A 156 9.49 -19.93 8.52
N ARG A 157 8.63 -19.93 7.50
CA ARG A 157 8.96 -20.61 6.25
C ARG A 157 9.97 -19.77 5.48
N GLN A 158 11.03 -20.41 4.99
CA GLN A 158 11.98 -19.77 4.09
C GLN A 158 11.25 -19.28 2.83
N PRO A 159 11.48 -18.02 2.40
CA PRO A 159 10.91 -17.48 1.18
C PRO A 159 11.27 -18.32 -0.07
N PRO A 160 10.46 -18.28 -1.14
CA PRO A 160 9.28 -17.42 -1.28
C PRO A 160 8.04 -17.95 -0.54
N TRP A 161 7.33 -17.06 0.15
CA TRP A 161 6.01 -17.34 0.70
C TRP A 161 4.99 -17.46 -0.42
N VAL A 162 4.24 -18.57 -0.45
CA VAL A 162 3.21 -18.78 -1.48
C VAL A 162 1.83 -18.50 -0.89
N GLY A 163 1.07 -17.62 -1.54
CA GLY A 163 -0.23 -17.16 -1.04
C GLY A 163 -1.22 -16.84 -2.14
N THR A 164 -2.40 -16.38 -1.74
CA THR A 164 -3.46 -15.91 -2.65
C THR A 164 -4.29 -14.78 -2.01
N THR A 165 -5.14 -14.14 -2.81
CA THR A 165 -6.08 -13.12 -2.35
C THR A 165 -7.39 -13.77 -1.94
N LEU A 166 -7.91 -13.44 -0.76
CA LEU A 166 -9.21 -13.92 -0.30
C LEU A 166 -10.34 -13.40 -1.19
N LEU A 167 -11.29 -14.26 -1.51
CA LEU A 167 -12.43 -13.96 -2.38
C LEU A 167 -13.70 -13.66 -1.58
N GLU A 168 -13.81 -14.19 -0.37
CA GLU A 168 -14.99 -14.02 0.48
C GLU A 168 -15.13 -12.55 0.92
N PRO A 169 -16.28 -11.90 0.66
CA PRO A 169 -16.48 -10.48 0.95
C PRO A 169 -16.81 -10.22 2.42
N SER A 170 -17.28 -11.23 3.17
CA SER A 170 -17.61 -11.10 4.59
C SER A 170 -16.52 -11.69 5.49
N ALA A 171 -16.35 -11.08 6.66
CA ALA A 171 -15.39 -11.54 7.67
C ALA A 171 -15.65 -13.00 8.11
N HIS A 172 -16.91 -13.44 8.12
CA HIS A 172 -17.26 -14.81 8.47
C HIS A 172 -16.79 -15.80 7.40
N GLY A 173 -17.16 -15.58 6.14
CA GLY A 173 -16.74 -16.44 5.02
C GLY A 173 -15.21 -16.47 4.89
N ALA A 174 -14.58 -15.30 4.95
CA ALA A 174 -13.13 -15.16 4.79
C ALA A 174 -12.33 -15.89 5.86
N THR A 175 -12.86 -16.02 7.08
CA THR A 175 -12.23 -16.82 8.14
C THR A 175 -12.18 -18.30 7.80
N GLY A 176 -13.27 -18.84 7.22
CA GLY A 176 -13.32 -20.21 6.71
C GLY A 176 -12.35 -20.41 5.56
N GLU A 177 -12.43 -19.54 4.54
CA GLU A 177 -11.54 -19.54 3.38
C GLU A 177 -10.06 -19.52 3.77
N ALA A 178 -9.66 -18.60 4.65
CA ALA A 178 -8.29 -18.47 5.13
C ALA A 178 -7.81 -19.74 5.85
N THR A 179 -8.67 -20.35 6.68
CA THR A 179 -8.33 -21.60 7.39
C THR A 179 -8.09 -22.75 6.41
N GLU A 180 -8.93 -22.88 5.38
CA GLU A 180 -8.76 -23.89 4.33
C GLU A 180 -7.48 -23.66 3.52
N LEU A 181 -7.18 -22.41 3.15
CA LEU A 181 -5.94 -22.06 2.45
C LEU A 181 -4.70 -22.39 3.29
N VAL A 182 -4.70 -22.09 4.59
CA VAL A 182 -3.58 -22.43 5.48
C VAL A 182 -3.38 -23.94 5.57
N ARG A 183 -4.46 -24.72 5.66
CA ARG A 183 -4.41 -26.20 5.64
C ARG A 183 -3.93 -26.75 4.30
N ALA A 184 -4.28 -26.10 3.20
CA ALA A 184 -3.74 -26.38 1.87
C ALA A 184 -2.28 -25.91 1.70
N GLY A 185 -1.72 -25.23 2.70
CA GLY A 185 -0.32 -24.83 2.75
C GLY A 185 -0.05 -23.40 2.30
N ALA A 186 -0.97 -22.46 2.44
CA ALA A 186 -0.71 -21.04 2.18
C ALA A 186 0.18 -20.41 3.26
N ASP A 187 1.29 -19.78 2.89
CA ASP A 187 2.19 -19.08 3.81
C ASP A 187 1.72 -17.65 4.12
N LEU A 188 0.86 -17.13 3.25
CA LEU A 188 0.34 -15.78 3.29
C LEU A 188 -1.08 -15.74 2.69
N VAL A 189 -1.94 -14.91 3.27
CA VAL A 189 -3.23 -14.53 2.68
C VAL A 189 -3.25 -13.03 2.45
N ARG A 190 -3.79 -12.60 1.29
CA ARG A 190 -3.92 -11.19 0.92
C ARG A 190 -5.39 -10.77 0.97
N VAL A 191 -5.66 -9.60 1.53
CA VAL A 191 -7.00 -9.01 1.65
C VAL A 191 -7.02 -7.68 0.93
N GLU A 192 -7.94 -7.53 -0.02
CA GLU A 192 -8.24 -6.25 -0.63
C GLU A 192 -9.25 -5.51 0.25
N VAL A 193 -8.88 -4.30 0.67
CA VAL A 193 -9.73 -3.46 1.50
C VAL A 193 -10.80 -2.82 0.60
N PRO A 194 -12.09 -2.91 0.97
CA PRO A 194 -13.15 -2.30 0.17
C PRO A 194 -12.97 -0.80 -0.03
N VAL A 195 -13.55 -0.29 -1.12
CA VAL A 195 -13.61 1.13 -1.43
C VAL A 195 -14.20 1.91 -0.25
N GLY A 196 -13.44 2.88 0.25
CA GLY A 196 -13.88 3.78 1.31
C GLY A 196 -14.88 4.84 0.82
N ARG A 197 -15.57 5.49 1.75
CA ARG A 197 -16.60 6.50 1.47
C ARG A 197 -16.09 7.65 0.59
N GLU A 198 -14.92 8.21 0.91
CA GLU A 198 -14.33 9.32 0.15
C GLU A 198 -14.17 8.92 -1.33
N LEU A 199 -13.50 7.80 -1.60
CA LEU A 199 -13.30 7.32 -2.98
C LEU A 199 -14.64 7.01 -3.68
N ALA A 200 -15.60 6.37 -3.00
CA ALA A 200 -16.91 6.09 -3.57
C ALA A 200 -17.65 7.37 -3.99
N MET A 201 -17.65 8.40 -3.13
CA MET A 201 -18.29 9.70 -3.43
C MET A 201 -17.62 10.37 -4.63
N ARG A 202 -16.28 10.42 -4.65
CA ARG A 202 -15.53 11.07 -5.73
C ARG A 202 -15.69 10.35 -7.08
N LEU A 203 -15.72 9.02 -7.08
CA LEU A 203 -16.02 8.25 -8.29
C LEU A 203 -17.45 8.54 -8.79
N GLY A 204 -18.41 8.62 -7.87
CA GLY A 204 -19.79 9.00 -8.18
C GLY A 204 -19.91 10.41 -8.79
N GLU A 205 -19.19 11.39 -8.26
CA GLU A 205 -19.11 12.76 -8.83
C GLU A 205 -18.58 12.76 -10.27
N LEU A 206 -17.66 11.83 -10.58
CA LEU A 206 -17.11 11.63 -11.92
C LEU A 206 -17.99 10.74 -12.82
N GLY A 207 -19.18 10.32 -12.35
CA GLY A 207 -20.06 9.42 -13.08
C GLY A 207 -19.49 8.02 -13.28
N ARG A 208 -18.52 7.61 -12.46
CA ARG A 208 -17.89 6.28 -12.50
C ARG A 208 -18.56 5.37 -11.49
N ASP A 209 -18.79 4.13 -11.90
CA ASP A 209 -19.42 3.12 -11.04
C ASP A 209 -18.44 2.59 -9.98
N VAL A 210 -18.94 2.39 -8.76
CA VAL A 210 -18.20 1.82 -7.64
C VAL A 210 -18.37 0.29 -7.70
N THR A 211 -17.80 -0.31 -8.74
CA THR A 211 -18.01 -1.74 -9.06
C THR A 211 -17.36 -2.71 -8.06
N SER A 212 -16.43 -2.24 -7.24
CA SER A 212 -15.65 -3.06 -6.30
C SER A 212 -16.14 -3.01 -4.84
N TRP A 213 -17.17 -2.22 -4.52
CA TRP A 213 -17.79 -2.28 -3.19
C TRP A 213 -18.77 -3.45 -3.12
N ARG A 214 -18.37 -4.53 -2.43
CA ARG A 214 -19.24 -5.66 -2.09
C ARG A 214 -19.49 -5.65 -0.59
N PRO A 215 -20.62 -5.09 -0.11
CA PRO A 215 -20.96 -5.25 1.29
C PRO A 215 -21.14 -6.75 1.58
N GLY A 216 -20.79 -7.17 2.80
CA GLY A 216 -21.21 -8.48 3.29
C GLY A 216 -22.73 -8.58 3.22
N ARG A 217 -23.26 -9.77 3.02
CA ARG A 217 -24.72 -9.95 2.90
C ARG A 217 -25.34 -9.76 4.29
N GLU A 218 -26.38 -8.93 4.38
CA GLU A 218 -27.01 -8.56 5.67
C GLU A 218 -27.58 -9.77 6.44
N ASP A 219 -27.87 -10.87 5.74
CA ASP A 219 -28.36 -12.14 6.29
C ASP A 219 -27.27 -13.03 6.89
N GLU A 220 -25.99 -12.65 6.78
CA GLU A 220 -24.88 -13.43 7.34
C GLU A 220 -24.64 -13.15 8.83
N PRO A 221 -24.13 -14.16 9.59
CA PRO A 221 -23.83 -14.01 11.02
C PRO A 221 -22.84 -12.89 11.37
N ASP A 222 -22.07 -12.39 10.40
CA ASP A 222 -21.30 -11.15 10.48
C ASP A 222 -21.14 -10.50 9.10
N PRO A 223 -21.93 -9.45 8.80
CA PRO A 223 -21.86 -8.76 7.51
C PRO A 223 -20.65 -7.81 7.40
N ALA A 224 -19.74 -7.76 8.40
CA ALA A 224 -18.56 -6.92 8.29
C ALA A 224 -17.75 -7.31 7.04
N PRO A 225 -17.35 -6.33 6.22
CA PRO A 225 -16.49 -6.60 5.10
C PRO A 225 -15.16 -7.20 5.56
N THR A 226 -14.61 -8.14 4.79
CA THR A 226 -13.35 -8.82 5.08
C THR A 226 -12.19 -7.85 5.38
N GLY A 227 -12.07 -6.78 4.58
CA GLY A 227 -11.04 -5.76 4.77
C GLY A 227 -11.35 -4.68 5.81
N SER A 228 -12.46 -4.77 6.53
CA SER A 228 -12.73 -3.87 7.66
C SER A 228 -11.84 -4.19 8.85
N GLN A 229 -11.64 -3.24 9.78
CA GLN A 229 -10.86 -3.50 10.99
C GLN A 229 -11.37 -4.71 11.78
N ARG A 230 -12.70 -4.85 11.93
CA ARG A 230 -13.32 -6.02 12.58
C ARG A 230 -13.03 -7.31 11.81
N GLY A 231 -13.09 -7.27 10.49
CA GLY A 231 -12.80 -8.42 9.63
C GLY A 231 -11.34 -8.86 9.72
N LEU A 232 -10.41 -7.91 9.65
CA LEU A 232 -8.98 -8.17 9.77
C LEU A 232 -8.58 -8.73 11.14
N GLY A 233 -9.17 -8.23 12.23
CA GLY A 233 -8.93 -8.79 13.57
C GLY A 233 -9.38 -10.25 13.69
N ARG A 234 -10.58 -10.58 13.18
CA ARG A 234 -11.08 -11.96 13.14
C ARG A 234 -10.22 -12.88 12.26
N LEU A 235 -9.79 -12.37 11.11
CA LEU A 235 -8.88 -13.10 10.24
C LEU A 235 -7.55 -13.37 10.94
N ARG A 236 -6.96 -12.37 11.62
CA ARG A 236 -5.71 -12.55 12.35
C ARG A 236 -5.81 -13.64 13.41
N ASP A 237 -6.90 -13.66 14.18
CA ASP A 237 -7.16 -14.72 15.18
C ASP A 237 -7.30 -16.10 14.54
N ALA A 238 -7.97 -16.19 13.40
CA ALA A 238 -8.13 -17.44 12.67
C ALA A 238 -6.80 -17.95 12.11
N LEU A 239 -6.00 -17.05 11.52
CA LEU A 239 -4.68 -17.36 11.00
C LEU A 239 -3.73 -17.81 12.10
N ASP A 240 -3.79 -17.22 13.29
CA ASP A 240 -2.94 -17.63 14.42
C ASP A 240 -3.28 -19.04 14.90
N ARG A 241 -4.57 -19.38 15.01
CA ARG A 241 -5.00 -20.75 15.34
C ARG A 241 -4.56 -21.74 14.26
N ALA A 242 -4.79 -21.42 12.99
CA ALA A 242 -4.40 -22.29 11.87
C ALA A 242 -2.87 -22.43 11.75
N ALA A 243 -2.12 -21.37 12.04
CA ALA A 243 -0.66 -21.38 12.08
C ALA A 243 -0.12 -22.24 13.23
N ALA A 244 -0.77 -22.20 14.39
CA ALA A 244 -0.45 -23.06 15.53
C ALA A 244 -0.73 -24.54 15.23
N GLU A 245 -1.87 -24.86 14.60
CA GLU A 245 -2.18 -26.23 14.13
C GLU A 245 -1.14 -26.74 13.13
N ARG A 246 -0.70 -25.87 12.22
CA ARG A 246 0.28 -26.19 11.17
C ARG A 246 1.73 -26.24 11.68
N GLY A 247 2.03 -25.56 12.78
CA GLY A 247 3.40 -25.38 13.27
C GLY A 247 4.26 -24.50 12.37
N ALA A 248 3.67 -23.47 11.74
CA ALA A 248 4.41 -22.47 10.94
C ALA A 248 3.60 -21.17 10.82
N TYR A 249 4.23 -20.02 11.05
CA TYR A 249 3.57 -18.72 11.01
C TYR A 249 2.92 -18.42 9.63
N VAL A 250 1.74 -17.78 9.64
CA VAL A 250 1.03 -17.35 8.42
C VAL A 250 0.91 -15.84 8.41
N ARG A 251 1.29 -15.24 7.27
CA ARG A 251 1.25 -13.79 7.08
C ARG A 251 -0.11 -13.31 6.61
N LEU A 252 -0.52 -12.15 7.11
CA LEU A 252 -1.65 -11.38 6.62
C LEU A 252 -1.13 -10.18 5.81
N SER A 253 -1.57 -10.07 4.55
CA SER A 253 -1.27 -8.94 3.68
C SER A 253 -2.53 -8.12 3.42
N THR A 254 -2.44 -6.80 3.47
CA THR A 254 -3.57 -5.90 3.20
C THR A 254 -3.28 -4.97 2.04
N VAL A 255 -4.31 -4.67 1.24
CA VAL A 255 -4.24 -3.69 0.15
C VAL A 255 -5.30 -2.63 0.39
N PRO A 256 -4.95 -1.49 1.00
CA PRO A 256 -5.89 -0.39 1.18
C PRO A 256 -6.38 0.12 -0.19
N ALA A 257 -7.65 0.53 -0.23
CA ALA A 257 -8.17 1.27 -1.38
C ALA A 257 -7.47 2.64 -1.51
N PRO A 258 -7.46 3.24 -2.71
CA PRO A 258 -6.94 4.60 -2.89
C PRO A 258 -7.61 5.60 -1.93
N LEU A 259 -6.87 6.64 -1.52
CA LEU A 259 -7.27 7.64 -0.51
C LEU A 259 -7.44 7.11 0.93
N ALA A 260 -7.24 5.80 1.16
CA ALA A 260 -7.37 5.16 2.48
C ALA A 260 -6.03 4.73 3.08
N GLY A 261 -4.89 5.05 2.45
CA GLY A 261 -3.55 4.65 2.90
C GLY A 261 -3.28 4.92 4.40
N PRO A 262 -3.54 6.13 4.93
CA PRO A 262 -3.30 6.45 6.34
C PRO A 262 -4.12 5.60 7.30
N GLU A 263 -5.43 5.48 7.06
CA GLU A 263 -6.33 4.68 7.88
C GLU A 263 -6.00 3.19 7.79
N GLY A 264 -5.67 2.73 6.58
CA GLY A 264 -5.22 1.38 6.30
C GLY A 264 -3.96 1.02 7.09
N ALA A 265 -3.00 1.94 7.20
CA ALA A 265 -1.78 1.73 7.99
C ALA A 265 -2.06 1.63 9.50
N ILE A 266 -2.98 2.43 10.03
CA ILE A 266 -3.41 2.34 11.44
C ILE A 266 -4.12 1.00 11.71
N VAL A 267 -5.05 0.62 10.84
CA VAL A 267 -5.77 -0.66 10.94
C VAL A 267 -4.79 -1.83 10.83
N ALA A 268 -3.87 -1.80 9.86
CA ALA A 268 -2.83 -2.82 9.69
C ALA A 268 -1.95 -2.95 10.96
N ALA A 269 -1.61 -1.84 11.61
CA ALA A 269 -0.83 -1.83 12.84
C ALA A 269 -1.59 -2.44 14.04
N PHE A 270 -2.87 -2.09 14.21
CA PHE A 270 -3.70 -2.65 15.29
C PHE A 270 -4.06 -4.12 15.09
N GLU A 271 -4.31 -4.54 13.84
CA GLU A 271 -4.73 -5.91 13.53
C GLU A 271 -3.54 -6.83 13.18
N ARG A 272 -2.31 -6.38 13.45
CA ARG A 272 -1.05 -7.14 13.23
C ARG A 272 -0.95 -7.68 11.79
N ALA A 273 -1.31 -6.88 10.79
CA ALA A 273 -1.04 -7.21 9.38
C ALA A 273 0.46 -7.16 9.09
N ASP A 274 1.00 -8.22 8.48
CA ASP A 274 2.43 -8.42 8.26
C ASP A 274 2.97 -7.63 7.08
N ILE A 275 2.15 -7.51 6.03
CA ILE A 275 2.48 -6.82 4.78
C ILE A 275 1.35 -5.84 4.44
N ALA A 276 1.70 -4.64 4.00
CA ALA A 276 0.75 -3.67 3.45
C ALA A 276 1.21 -3.20 2.06
N GLU A 277 0.34 -3.32 1.06
CA GLU A 277 0.60 -2.82 -0.30
C GLU A 277 0.30 -1.32 -0.34
N LEU A 278 1.35 -0.50 -0.18
CA LEU A 278 1.25 0.97 -0.08
C LEU A 278 2.06 1.60 -1.21
N ASP A 279 1.46 1.73 -2.39
CA ASP A 279 2.14 2.24 -3.59
C ASP A 279 1.52 3.57 -4.05
N PRO A 280 2.13 4.72 -3.71
CA PRO A 280 1.61 6.03 -4.07
C PRO A 280 1.63 6.26 -5.59
N MET A 281 2.53 5.60 -6.33
CA MET A 281 2.64 5.80 -7.78
C MET A 281 1.49 5.14 -8.50
N SER A 282 1.08 3.97 -8.02
CA SER A 282 -0.12 3.27 -8.49
C SER A 282 -1.39 4.04 -8.16
N GLU A 283 -1.46 4.74 -7.03
CA GLU A 283 -2.60 5.65 -6.73
C GLU A 283 -2.64 6.85 -7.68
N ILE A 284 -1.50 7.52 -7.90
CA ILE A 284 -1.40 8.70 -8.77
C ILE A 284 -1.77 8.34 -10.21
N VAL A 285 -1.12 7.33 -10.79
CA VAL A 285 -1.27 7.00 -12.21
C VAL A 285 -2.48 6.11 -12.46
N GLY A 286 -2.66 5.07 -11.64
CA GLY A 286 -3.68 4.05 -11.84
C GLY A 286 -5.07 4.50 -11.38
N SER A 287 -5.14 5.25 -10.28
CA SER A 287 -6.42 5.70 -9.71
C SER A 287 -6.72 7.17 -9.99
N GLY A 288 -5.73 7.96 -10.43
CA GLY A 288 -5.90 9.39 -10.69
C GLY A 288 -5.98 10.23 -9.41
N VAL A 289 -5.38 9.75 -8.32
CA VAL A 289 -5.23 10.51 -7.08
C VAL A 289 -4.28 11.67 -7.29
N ASP A 290 -4.58 12.81 -6.67
CA ASP A 290 -3.68 13.95 -6.70
C ASP A 290 -2.30 13.59 -6.10
N PRO A 291 -1.17 13.93 -6.76
CA PRO A 291 0.16 13.59 -6.26
C PRO A 291 0.48 14.16 -4.89
N GLU A 292 0.06 15.39 -4.58
CA GLU A 292 0.34 15.96 -3.25
C GLU A 292 -0.41 15.15 -2.19
N ARG A 293 -1.67 14.82 -2.47
CA ARG A 293 -2.48 13.94 -1.61
C ARG A 293 -1.86 12.55 -1.43
N ALA A 294 -1.55 11.85 -2.51
CA ALA A 294 -1.02 10.49 -2.47
C ALA A 294 0.34 10.42 -1.75
N LEU A 295 1.22 11.38 -1.99
CA LEU A 295 2.54 11.43 -1.36
C LEU A 295 2.45 11.75 0.13
N ALA A 296 1.57 12.68 0.53
CA ALA A 296 1.33 13.01 1.94
C ALA A 296 0.71 11.83 2.71
N ASP A 297 -0.27 11.15 2.11
CA ASP A 297 -0.88 9.94 2.65
C ASP A 297 0.16 8.82 2.82
N PHE A 298 1.02 8.62 1.81
CA PHE A 298 2.11 7.65 1.87
C PHE A 298 3.14 8.01 2.95
N ALA A 299 3.50 9.29 3.11
CA ALA A 299 4.44 9.73 4.14
C ALA A 299 3.98 9.33 5.55
N PHE A 300 2.69 9.54 5.85
CA PHE A 300 2.10 9.11 7.11
C PHE A 300 2.06 7.57 7.22
N ALA A 301 1.55 6.89 6.20
CA ALA A 301 1.40 5.44 6.19
C ALA A 301 2.75 4.72 6.34
N ALA A 302 3.81 5.22 5.70
CA ALA A 302 5.15 4.67 5.76
C ALA A 302 5.76 4.78 7.17
N ARG A 303 5.63 5.94 7.83
CA ARG A 303 6.11 6.11 9.22
C ARG A 303 5.36 5.18 10.19
N MET A 304 4.05 5.04 10.00
CA MET A 304 3.25 4.11 10.81
C MET A 304 3.67 2.64 10.55
N ALA A 305 3.86 2.24 9.29
CA ALA A 305 4.33 0.91 8.92
C ALA A 305 5.71 0.60 9.55
N ARG A 306 6.65 1.56 9.52
CA ARG A 306 7.96 1.46 10.19
C ARG A 306 7.82 1.18 11.68
N ARG A 307 6.98 1.95 12.37
CA ARG A 307 6.75 1.80 13.81
C ARG A 307 6.16 0.43 14.13
N ALA A 308 5.12 0.02 13.40
CA ALA A 308 4.45 -1.27 13.55
C ALA A 308 5.32 -2.48 13.15
N GLY A 309 6.40 -2.25 12.38
CA GLY A 309 7.17 -3.35 11.79
C GLY A 309 6.41 -4.09 10.70
N THR A 310 5.51 -3.39 10.01
CA THR A 310 4.79 -3.89 8.82
C THR A 310 5.68 -3.70 7.61
N VAL A 311 5.84 -4.77 6.82
CA VAL A 311 6.58 -4.71 5.56
C VAL A 311 5.73 -4.01 4.52
N ILE A 312 6.29 -3.06 3.78
CA ILE A 312 5.58 -2.45 2.65
C ILE A 312 5.83 -3.27 1.39
N GLN A 313 4.77 -3.54 0.65
CA GLN A 313 4.87 -4.03 -0.73
C GLN A 313 4.61 -2.87 -1.70
N LEU A 314 5.53 -2.67 -2.64
CA LEU A 314 5.39 -1.73 -3.75
C LEU A 314 5.13 -2.51 -5.04
N GLY A 315 4.26 -2.00 -5.90
CA GLY A 315 3.99 -2.61 -7.20
C GLY A 315 5.22 -2.63 -8.11
N ALA A 316 5.10 -3.28 -9.28
CA ALA A 316 6.15 -3.28 -10.31
C ALA A 316 6.25 -1.95 -11.10
N GLY A 317 5.52 -0.93 -10.65
CA GLY A 317 5.27 0.34 -11.33
C GLY A 317 3.96 0.32 -12.14
N PRO A 318 3.24 1.46 -12.21
CA PRO A 318 1.99 1.54 -12.95
C PRO A 318 2.21 1.63 -14.47
N LEU A 319 1.15 1.33 -15.23
CA LEU A 319 1.14 1.51 -16.68
C LEU A 319 0.95 2.99 -17.05
N VAL A 320 2.02 3.64 -17.51
CA VAL A 320 2.00 5.06 -17.91
C VAL A 320 1.89 5.17 -19.44
N VAL A 321 0.69 5.47 -19.94
CA VAL A 321 0.41 5.61 -21.38
C VAL A 321 -0.18 6.97 -21.77
N ALA A 322 -0.61 7.78 -20.80
CA ALA A 322 -1.23 9.08 -21.07
C ALA A 322 -0.40 10.00 -21.98
N PRO A 323 0.94 10.11 -21.81
CA PRO A 323 1.74 10.96 -22.70
C PRO A 323 1.71 10.51 -24.16
N ASP A 324 1.54 9.21 -24.41
CA ASP A 324 1.49 8.68 -25.78
C ASP A 324 0.11 8.79 -26.39
N LEU A 325 -0.94 8.62 -25.57
CA LEU A 325 -2.32 8.89 -25.97
C LEU A 325 -2.48 10.34 -26.42
N ASP A 326 -1.89 11.29 -25.68
CA ASP A 326 -1.88 12.72 -26.03
C ASP A 326 -1.08 12.99 -27.33
N ALA A 327 0.01 12.24 -27.56
CA ALA A 327 0.86 12.38 -28.75
C ALA A 327 0.37 11.57 -29.97
N GLY A 328 -0.63 10.70 -29.82
CA GLY A 328 -1.08 9.78 -30.86
C GLY A 328 -0.06 8.69 -31.23
N VAL A 329 0.84 8.33 -30.31
CA VAL A 329 1.89 7.32 -30.52
C VAL A 329 1.58 6.08 -29.69
N ASN A 330 1.96 4.90 -30.18
CA ASN A 330 1.96 3.69 -29.36
C ASN A 330 3.37 3.47 -28.80
N SER A 331 3.54 3.53 -27.48
CA SER A 331 4.81 3.13 -26.87
C SER A 331 5.12 1.67 -27.18
N ASP A 332 6.40 1.35 -27.35
CA ASP A 332 6.84 -0.03 -27.31
C ASP A 332 6.87 -0.56 -25.86
N PRO A 333 6.97 -1.89 -25.64
CA PRO A 333 6.93 -2.45 -24.30
C PRO A 333 8.12 -2.05 -23.42
N ALA A 334 9.30 -1.79 -23.99
CA ALA A 334 10.46 -1.32 -23.21
C ALA A 334 10.23 0.11 -22.71
N THR A 335 9.61 0.96 -23.53
CA THR A 335 9.22 2.31 -23.11
C THR A 335 8.23 2.28 -21.94
N ARG A 336 7.18 1.45 -22.04
CA ARG A 336 6.21 1.24 -20.94
C ARG A 336 6.87 0.69 -19.67
N ALA A 337 7.72 -0.33 -19.81
CA ALA A 337 8.46 -0.93 -18.71
C ALA A 337 9.39 0.08 -18.01
N GLY A 338 10.10 0.90 -18.79
CA GLY A 338 10.96 1.95 -18.23
C GLY A 338 10.21 3.01 -17.43
N ARG A 339 9.01 3.41 -17.87
CA ARG A 339 8.16 4.33 -17.09
C ARG A 339 7.69 3.73 -15.78
N ALA A 340 7.26 2.46 -15.82
CA ALA A 340 6.90 1.71 -14.62
C ALA A 340 8.10 1.61 -13.66
N LEU A 341 9.28 1.25 -14.17
CA LEU A 341 10.51 1.14 -13.41
C LEU A 341 10.95 2.47 -12.76
N ALA A 342 10.86 3.58 -13.50
CA ALA A 342 11.15 4.92 -12.97
C ALA A 342 10.29 5.24 -11.73
N LEU A 343 8.98 5.01 -11.84
CA LEU A 343 8.05 5.28 -10.75
C LEU A 343 8.23 4.30 -9.59
N GLN A 344 8.50 3.01 -9.86
CA GLN A 344 8.84 2.05 -8.81
C GLN A 344 10.10 2.50 -8.04
N LEU A 345 11.15 2.94 -8.74
CA LEU A 345 12.38 3.40 -8.12
C LEU A 345 12.15 4.66 -7.28
N LEU A 346 11.31 5.59 -7.75
CA LEU A 346 10.90 6.76 -6.98
C LEU A 346 10.15 6.36 -5.70
N ALA A 347 9.23 5.40 -5.78
CA ALA A 347 8.50 4.90 -4.61
C ALA A 347 9.42 4.24 -3.57
N VAL A 348 10.39 3.43 -4.03
CA VAL A 348 11.41 2.82 -3.15
C VAL A 348 12.28 3.89 -2.49
N SER A 349 12.72 4.90 -3.24
CA SER A 349 13.50 6.03 -2.70
C SER A 349 12.71 6.86 -1.68
N LEU A 350 11.40 7.03 -1.89
CA LEU A 350 10.50 7.65 -0.91
C LEU A 350 10.35 6.80 0.36
N ALA A 351 10.18 5.48 0.22
CA ALA A 351 10.13 4.58 1.36
C ALA A 351 11.43 4.65 2.21
N ALA A 352 12.59 4.68 1.54
CA ALA A 352 13.90 4.81 2.19
C ALA A 352 14.02 6.10 3.01
N ARG A 353 13.49 7.22 2.52
CA ARG A 353 13.42 8.49 3.27
C ARG A 353 12.71 8.34 4.61
N TYR A 354 11.65 7.54 4.65
CA TYR A 354 10.90 7.27 5.89
C TYR A 354 11.50 6.13 6.71
N GLY A 355 12.71 5.65 6.39
CA GLY A 355 13.42 4.62 7.14
C GLY A 355 12.99 3.19 6.81
N LEU A 356 12.36 2.97 5.65
CA LEU A 356 11.99 1.65 5.14
C LEU A 356 12.88 1.28 3.97
N SER A 357 13.78 0.32 4.18
CA SER A 357 14.67 -0.20 3.15
C SER A 357 14.94 -1.69 3.33
N GLY A 358 15.52 -2.33 2.31
CA GLY A 358 15.90 -3.74 2.35
C GLY A 358 14.69 -4.62 2.67
N ASN A 359 14.78 -5.45 3.72
CA ASN A 359 13.73 -6.39 4.11
C ASN A 359 12.42 -5.72 4.60
N ALA A 360 12.41 -4.41 4.87
CA ALA A 360 11.19 -3.68 5.20
C ALA A 360 10.35 -3.32 3.96
N VAL A 361 10.90 -3.52 2.75
CA VAL A 361 10.24 -3.21 1.47
C VAL A 361 10.37 -4.39 0.50
N ILE A 362 9.24 -4.89 0.02
CA ILE A 362 9.16 -5.88 -1.05
C ILE A 362 8.73 -5.17 -2.33
N VAL A 363 9.39 -5.46 -3.45
CA VAL A 363 9.12 -4.78 -4.72
C VAL A 363 8.57 -5.74 -5.77
N GLY A 364 7.53 -5.33 -6.48
CA GLY A 364 6.94 -6.12 -7.56
C GLY A 364 7.94 -6.40 -8.67
N ALA A 365 8.05 -7.67 -9.07
CA ALA A 365 9.01 -8.13 -10.06
C ALA A 365 8.58 -7.84 -11.50
N LEU A 366 7.29 -7.97 -11.79
CA LEU A 366 6.74 -7.97 -13.15
C LEU A 366 5.52 -7.04 -13.23
N PRO A 367 5.48 -6.09 -14.19
CA PRO A 367 4.27 -5.34 -14.49
C PRO A 367 3.13 -6.26 -14.91
N THR A 368 1.90 -5.95 -14.49
CA THR A 368 0.74 -6.83 -14.68
C THR A 368 0.39 -7.07 -16.15
N TRP A 369 0.60 -6.07 -17.00
CA TRP A 369 0.33 -6.10 -18.45
C TRP A 369 1.40 -6.84 -19.26
N LEU A 370 2.55 -7.19 -18.66
CA LEU A 370 3.70 -7.72 -19.41
C LEU A 370 3.40 -9.07 -20.07
N ILE A 371 2.53 -9.87 -19.47
CA ILE A 371 2.18 -11.20 -19.99
C ILE A 371 1.34 -11.16 -21.27
N ASP A 372 0.69 -10.03 -21.54
CA ASP A 372 -0.09 -9.83 -22.76
C ASP A 372 0.80 -9.41 -23.94
N GLU A 373 2.10 -9.14 -23.68
CA GLU A 373 3.05 -8.75 -24.70
C GLU A 373 3.61 -9.94 -25.48
N PRO A 374 3.83 -9.79 -26.80
CA PRO A 374 4.58 -10.76 -27.57
C PRO A 374 5.97 -10.97 -26.99
N ASN A 375 6.36 -12.25 -26.90
CA ASN A 375 7.62 -12.67 -26.29
C ASN A 375 7.75 -12.19 -24.82
N ALA A 376 6.69 -12.36 -24.02
CA ALA A 376 6.67 -11.97 -22.61
C ALA A 376 7.82 -12.58 -21.79
N ALA A 377 8.22 -13.83 -22.04
CA ALA A 377 9.27 -14.51 -21.26
C ALA A 377 10.65 -13.79 -21.28
N PRO A 378 11.27 -13.48 -22.44
CA PRO A 378 12.52 -12.72 -22.45
C PRO A 378 12.38 -11.29 -21.90
N ARG A 379 11.20 -10.67 -22.01
CA ARG A 379 10.95 -9.35 -21.39
C ARG A 379 10.89 -9.45 -19.87
N ALA A 380 10.20 -10.46 -19.33
CA ALA A 380 10.16 -10.75 -17.90
C ALA A 380 11.56 -11.03 -17.33
N ALA A 381 12.41 -11.75 -18.08
CA ALA A 381 13.80 -11.97 -17.69
C ALA A 381 14.58 -10.65 -17.56
N ALA A 382 14.37 -9.72 -18.51
CA ALA A 382 14.96 -8.40 -18.47
C ALA A 382 14.43 -7.55 -17.29
N GLU A 383 13.12 -7.56 -17.05
CA GLU A 383 12.49 -6.85 -15.93
C GLU A 383 13.04 -7.30 -14.56
N VAL A 384 13.23 -8.61 -14.36
CA VAL A 384 13.83 -9.15 -13.14
C VAL A 384 15.32 -8.76 -13.03
N ALA A 385 16.08 -8.91 -14.11
CA ALA A 385 17.52 -8.60 -14.11
C ALA A 385 17.79 -7.12 -13.80
N VAL A 386 17.03 -6.21 -14.40
CA VAL A 386 17.17 -4.76 -14.18
C VAL A 386 16.80 -4.39 -12.74
N ARG A 387 15.68 -4.90 -12.21
CA ARG A 387 15.29 -4.66 -10.80
C ARG A 387 16.31 -5.19 -9.81
N ARG A 388 16.87 -6.38 -10.05
CA ARG A 388 17.95 -6.93 -9.21
C ARG A 388 19.22 -6.09 -9.24
N ALA A 389 19.56 -5.51 -10.39
CA ALA A 389 20.72 -4.63 -10.50
C ALA A 389 20.49 -3.24 -9.86
N LEU A 390 19.26 -2.74 -9.90
CA LEU A 390 18.91 -1.45 -9.28
C LEU A 390 18.71 -1.56 -7.76
N LEU A 391 18.07 -2.63 -7.31
CA LEU A 391 17.56 -2.82 -5.95
C LEU A 391 18.09 -4.14 -5.35
N PRO A 392 19.42 -4.29 -5.18
CA PRO A 392 20.03 -5.57 -4.78
C PRO A 392 19.59 -6.05 -3.39
N ASP A 393 19.32 -5.13 -2.47
CA ASP A 393 18.95 -5.44 -1.08
C ASP A 393 17.45 -5.71 -0.87
N HIS A 394 16.64 -5.54 -1.91
CA HIS A 394 15.19 -5.66 -1.82
C HIS A 394 14.72 -7.03 -2.31
N SER A 395 13.73 -7.58 -1.60
CA SER A 395 13.12 -8.84 -2.03
C SER A 395 12.05 -8.60 -3.09
N LEU A 396 11.88 -9.57 -4.00
CA LEU A 396 10.92 -9.49 -5.10
C LEU A 396 9.58 -10.17 -4.76
N ALA A 397 8.48 -9.53 -5.16
CA ALA A 397 7.15 -10.11 -5.19
C ALA A 397 6.75 -10.49 -6.62
N PHE A 398 6.30 -11.73 -6.81
CA PHE A 398 5.68 -12.18 -8.06
C PHE A 398 4.18 -12.27 -7.82
N VAL A 399 3.42 -11.33 -8.39
CA VAL A 399 1.97 -11.26 -8.23
C VAL A 399 1.30 -11.63 -9.54
N GLU A 400 0.51 -12.70 -9.53
CA GLU A 400 -0.25 -13.14 -10.70
C GLU A 400 -1.35 -12.12 -11.05
N PRO A 401 -1.35 -11.50 -12.26
CA PRO A 401 -2.27 -10.44 -12.66
C PRO A 401 -3.73 -10.89 -12.67
N ALA A 402 -4.67 -9.99 -12.35
CA ALA A 402 -6.11 -10.22 -12.47
C ALA A 402 -6.58 -10.20 -13.95
N GLY A 403 -7.47 -11.11 -14.33
CA GLY A 403 -7.99 -11.29 -15.70
C GLY A 403 -9.00 -12.46 -15.82
N HIS A 404 -9.81 -12.50 -16.89
CA HIS A 404 -10.95 -13.42 -17.04
C HIS A 404 -10.56 -14.89 -17.32
N ASP A 405 -9.37 -15.13 -17.90
CA ASP A 405 -8.85 -16.48 -18.14
C ASP A 405 -7.64 -16.76 -17.24
N PRO A 406 -7.52 -17.99 -16.68
CA PRO A 406 -6.28 -18.45 -16.05
C PRO A 406 -5.15 -18.39 -17.09
N HIS A 407 -4.13 -17.58 -16.83
CA HIS A 407 -2.97 -17.52 -17.71
C HIS A 407 -2.03 -18.67 -17.37
N ASP A 408 -2.19 -19.83 -18.00
CA ASP A 408 -1.22 -20.95 -17.88
C ASP A 408 0.23 -20.49 -18.17
N LEU A 409 0.37 -19.42 -18.96
CA LEU A 409 1.65 -18.81 -19.31
C LEU A 409 2.33 -18.09 -18.14
N TRP A 410 1.58 -17.40 -17.26
CA TRP A 410 2.20 -16.60 -16.20
C TRP A 410 3.00 -17.46 -15.22
N PRO A 411 2.49 -18.60 -14.69
CA PRO A 411 3.24 -19.48 -13.80
C PRO A 411 4.52 -20.02 -14.45
N ALA A 412 4.48 -20.33 -15.75
CA ALA A 412 5.64 -20.80 -16.50
C ALA A 412 6.71 -19.70 -16.63
N ILE A 413 6.30 -18.47 -16.95
CA ILE A 413 7.20 -17.31 -16.99
C ILE A 413 7.78 -17.06 -15.60
N ALA A 414 6.93 -16.97 -14.57
CA ALA A 414 7.34 -16.72 -13.20
C ALA A 414 8.38 -17.76 -12.76
N GLY A 415 8.11 -19.05 -12.92
CA GLY A 415 9.07 -20.12 -12.59
C GLY A 415 10.37 -20.05 -13.39
N ALA A 416 10.34 -19.59 -14.63
CA ALA A 416 11.54 -19.46 -15.46
C ALA A 416 12.47 -18.30 -15.04
N VAL A 417 11.88 -17.20 -14.55
CA VAL A 417 12.62 -15.98 -14.18
C VAL A 417 12.76 -15.78 -12.67
N LEU A 418 12.16 -16.65 -11.86
CA LEU A 418 12.23 -16.60 -10.40
C LEU A 418 13.70 -16.69 -9.97
N PRO A 419 14.18 -15.75 -9.14
CA PRO A 419 15.56 -15.79 -8.68
C PRO A 419 15.73 -16.84 -7.58
N GLY A 420 16.84 -17.58 -7.60
CA GLY A 420 17.16 -18.57 -6.57
C GLY A 420 17.18 -17.97 -5.16
N ASP A 421 17.69 -16.75 -5.04
CA ASP A 421 17.65 -15.95 -3.80
C ASP A 421 16.88 -14.62 -3.95
N GLY A 422 16.28 -14.20 -2.84
CA GLY A 422 15.65 -12.90 -2.66
C GLY A 422 14.23 -12.76 -3.21
N ALA A 423 13.56 -13.83 -3.63
CA ALA A 423 12.11 -13.79 -3.87
C ALA A 423 11.40 -13.86 -2.51
N ALA A 424 10.66 -12.82 -2.13
CA ALA A 424 9.93 -12.82 -0.85
C ALA A 424 8.63 -13.61 -0.93
N LEU A 425 7.85 -13.39 -2.00
CA LEU A 425 6.53 -13.99 -2.12
C LEU A 425 6.12 -14.24 -3.57
N VAL A 426 5.24 -15.23 -3.74
CA VAL A 426 4.54 -15.54 -4.99
C VAL A 426 3.04 -15.62 -4.69
N LEU A 427 2.28 -14.66 -5.19
CA LEU A 427 0.82 -14.67 -5.12
C LEU A 427 0.26 -15.35 -6.36
N ARG A 428 -0.46 -16.45 -6.14
CA ARG A 428 -1.12 -17.24 -7.18
C ARG A 428 -2.61 -16.99 -7.16
N ARG A 429 -3.23 -16.91 -8.33
CA ARG A 429 -4.70 -16.86 -8.44
C ARG A 429 -5.24 -18.27 -8.57
N VAL A 430 -5.96 -18.73 -7.55
CA VAL A 430 -6.62 -20.03 -7.56
C VAL A 430 -7.89 -19.91 -6.74
N THR A 431 -8.97 -20.56 -7.17
CA THR A 431 -10.13 -20.73 -6.30
C THR A 431 -9.72 -21.51 -5.04
N PRO A 432 -10.06 -21.03 -3.84
CA PRO A 432 -9.77 -21.73 -2.58
C PRO A 432 -10.24 -23.18 -2.60
N GLY A 433 -9.46 -24.07 -1.98
CA GLY A 433 -9.79 -25.49 -1.87
C GLY A 433 -8.60 -26.42 -2.15
N PRO A 434 -8.86 -27.73 -2.40
CA PRO A 434 -7.80 -28.74 -2.57
C PRO A 434 -6.81 -28.44 -3.70
N ALA A 435 -7.26 -27.71 -4.72
CA ALA A 435 -6.44 -27.31 -5.86
C ALA A 435 -5.30 -26.36 -5.46
N PHE A 436 -5.50 -25.50 -4.44
CA PHE A 436 -4.47 -24.56 -4.01
C PHE A 436 -3.20 -25.27 -3.53
N GLY A 437 -3.33 -26.40 -2.83
CA GLY A 437 -2.18 -27.16 -2.35
C GLY A 437 -1.27 -27.65 -3.46
N SER A 438 -1.85 -28.11 -4.58
CA SER A 438 -1.08 -28.50 -5.77
C SER A 438 -0.37 -27.30 -6.41
N VAL A 439 -1.04 -26.16 -6.49
CA VAL A 439 -0.46 -24.93 -7.06
C VAL A 439 0.67 -24.39 -6.18
N ALA A 440 0.48 -24.39 -4.85
CA ALA A 440 1.51 -24.00 -3.91
C ALA A 440 2.71 -24.95 -3.96
N GLY A 441 2.47 -26.27 -4.03
CA GLY A 441 3.51 -27.27 -4.21
C GLY A 441 4.32 -27.06 -5.50
N ALA A 442 3.65 -26.89 -6.64
CA ALA A 442 4.30 -26.64 -7.92
C ALA A 442 5.11 -25.32 -7.93
N THR A 443 4.59 -24.27 -7.29
CA THR A 443 5.26 -22.97 -7.19
C THR A 443 6.55 -23.07 -6.38
N ARG A 444 6.54 -23.82 -5.28
CA ARG A 444 7.74 -24.08 -4.47
C ARG A 444 8.75 -24.94 -5.18
N ALA A 445 8.30 -26.02 -5.84
CA ALA A 445 9.18 -26.86 -6.64
C ALA A 445 9.88 -26.04 -7.73
N ALA A 446 9.17 -25.10 -8.38
CA ALA A 446 9.78 -24.19 -9.34
C ALA A 446 10.85 -23.29 -8.69
N ALA A 447 10.62 -22.79 -7.48
CA ALA A 447 11.58 -21.99 -6.74
C ALA A 447 12.81 -22.79 -6.30
N ASP A 448 12.63 -24.01 -5.79
CA ASP A 448 13.72 -24.91 -5.42
C ASP A 448 14.59 -25.26 -6.63
N VAL A 449 13.96 -25.62 -7.75
CA VAL A 449 14.67 -25.88 -9.01
C VAL A 449 15.41 -24.62 -9.50
N ALA A 450 14.81 -23.43 -9.38
CA ALA A 450 15.47 -22.19 -9.77
C ALA A 450 16.75 -21.94 -8.96
N ARG A 451 16.70 -22.19 -7.65
CA ARG A 451 17.83 -22.11 -6.72
C ARG A 451 18.91 -23.14 -7.03
N GLU A 452 18.56 -24.42 -7.14
CA GLU A 452 19.51 -25.49 -7.47
C GLU A 452 20.23 -25.24 -8.81
N LEU A 453 19.50 -24.75 -9.82
CA LEU A 453 20.09 -24.39 -11.11
C LEU A 453 20.98 -23.15 -11.02
N GLU A 454 20.65 -22.16 -10.20
CA GLU A 454 21.53 -21.01 -9.98
C GLU A 454 22.81 -21.42 -9.25
N GLU A 455 22.73 -22.27 -8.22
CA GLU A 455 23.89 -22.82 -7.52
C GLU A 455 24.80 -23.64 -8.44
N SER A 456 24.20 -24.42 -9.36
CA SER A 456 24.93 -25.34 -10.24
C SER A 456 25.48 -24.68 -11.52
N LEU A 457 24.75 -23.71 -12.07
CA LEU A 457 25.02 -23.14 -13.39
C LEU A 457 25.26 -21.63 -13.37
N GLY A 458 25.13 -20.98 -12.21
CA GLY A 458 25.23 -19.53 -12.03
C GLY A 458 24.03 -18.74 -12.57
N LYS A 459 24.21 -17.42 -12.66
CA LYS A 459 23.22 -16.50 -13.25
C LYS A 459 23.37 -16.45 -14.77
N ARG A 460 22.27 -16.26 -15.52
CA ARG A 460 22.29 -16.12 -16.98
C ARG A 460 22.33 -14.66 -17.40
N THR A 461 23.40 -14.26 -18.09
CA THR A 461 23.49 -12.95 -18.71
C THR A 461 22.44 -12.80 -19.82
N LEU A 462 21.77 -11.64 -19.85
CA LEU A 462 20.81 -11.32 -20.91
C LEU A 462 21.48 -11.21 -22.28
N ASP A 463 20.81 -11.70 -23.31
CA ASP A 463 21.17 -11.50 -24.72
C ASP A 463 19.91 -11.27 -25.57
N GLY A 464 20.11 -10.89 -26.85
CA GLY A 464 19.06 -10.70 -27.83
C GLY A 464 17.95 -9.77 -27.35
N LEU A 465 16.70 -10.19 -27.52
CA LEU A 465 15.52 -9.39 -27.17
C LEU A 465 15.49 -8.97 -25.69
N ALA A 466 15.95 -9.82 -24.77
CA ALA A 466 15.96 -9.48 -23.35
C ALA A 466 16.93 -8.33 -23.07
N ARG A 467 18.16 -8.37 -23.62
CA ARG A 467 19.14 -7.29 -23.45
C ARG A 467 18.67 -6.00 -24.12
N THR A 468 18.07 -6.08 -25.31
CA THR A 468 17.48 -4.91 -25.99
C THR A 468 16.34 -4.30 -25.19
N HIS A 469 15.46 -5.12 -24.60
CA HIS A 469 14.38 -4.64 -23.73
C HIS A 469 14.93 -3.95 -22.48
N ALA A 470 15.92 -4.55 -21.81
CA ALA A 470 16.58 -3.95 -20.65
C ALA A 470 17.18 -2.58 -20.97
N ALA A 471 17.93 -2.46 -22.08
CA ALA A 471 18.51 -1.21 -22.53
C ALA A 471 17.44 -0.13 -22.78
N GLY A 472 16.35 -0.49 -23.48
CA GLY A 472 15.25 0.42 -23.76
C GLY A 472 14.51 0.86 -22.50
N ALA A 473 14.28 -0.06 -21.55
CA ALA A 473 13.62 0.22 -20.28
C ALA A 473 14.47 1.15 -19.41
N ILE A 474 15.78 0.90 -19.27
CA ILE A 474 16.71 1.76 -18.51
C ILE A 474 16.71 3.18 -19.10
N ALA A 475 16.88 3.31 -20.42
CA ALA A 475 16.91 4.61 -21.07
C ALA A 475 15.56 5.35 -20.96
N SER A 476 14.43 4.63 -21.05
CA SER A 476 13.10 5.21 -20.86
C SER A 476 12.87 5.63 -19.40
N ALA A 477 13.34 4.84 -18.43
CA ALA A 477 13.25 5.18 -17.02
C ALA A 477 13.97 6.50 -16.71
N GLN A 478 15.16 6.68 -17.28
CA GLN A 478 15.96 7.88 -17.07
C GLN A 478 15.22 9.12 -17.60
N ARG A 479 14.77 9.07 -18.86
CA ARG A 479 13.96 10.16 -19.46
C ARG A 479 12.68 10.45 -18.68
N THR A 480 12.08 9.42 -18.09
CA THR A 480 10.85 9.57 -17.30
C THR A 480 11.10 10.37 -16.03
N LEU A 481 12.19 10.07 -15.31
CA LEU A 481 12.57 10.82 -14.11
C LEU A 481 13.05 12.24 -14.44
N GLU A 482 13.82 12.41 -15.52
CA GLU A 482 14.26 13.73 -15.99
C GLU A 482 13.05 14.63 -16.32
N ARG A 483 12.07 14.10 -17.06
CA ARG A 483 10.83 14.82 -17.36
C ARG A 483 10.00 15.09 -16.11
N LEU A 484 9.97 14.18 -15.14
CA LEU A 484 9.29 14.44 -13.87
C LEU A 484 9.96 15.60 -13.10
N ALA A 485 11.29 15.70 -13.18
CA ALA A 485 12.03 16.80 -12.57
C ALA A 485 11.78 18.15 -13.27
N GLU A 486 11.70 18.14 -14.60
CA GLU A 486 11.54 19.35 -15.42
C GLU A 486 10.08 19.84 -15.50
N ASP A 487 9.16 18.93 -15.81
CA ASP A 487 7.76 19.22 -16.14
C ASP A 487 6.80 18.95 -14.96
N GLY A 488 7.28 18.29 -13.90
CA GLY A 488 6.42 17.77 -12.83
C GLY A 488 5.49 16.66 -13.32
N TRP A 489 4.37 16.47 -12.61
CA TRP A 489 3.46 15.34 -12.83
C TRP A 489 2.66 15.41 -14.14
N THR A 490 2.48 16.60 -14.72
CA THR A 490 1.68 16.82 -15.94
C THR A 490 2.27 16.06 -17.13
N GLY A 491 3.59 15.97 -17.21
CA GLY A 491 4.32 15.23 -18.24
C GLY A 491 4.10 13.71 -18.22
N LEU A 492 3.61 13.15 -17.10
CA LEU A 492 3.36 11.72 -16.91
C LEU A 492 1.88 11.36 -16.92
N THR A 493 1.01 12.21 -16.38
CA THR A 493 -0.44 11.93 -16.32
C THR A 493 -1.20 12.43 -17.55
N GLY A 494 -0.54 13.19 -18.42
CA GLY A 494 -1.16 13.85 -19.58
C GLY A 494 -1.94 15.10 -19.19
N ALA A 495 -2.16 15.99 -20.17
CA ALA A 495 -2.91 17.24 -19.99
C ALA A 495 -4.43 17.00 -19.91
N ALA A 496 -4.91 15.86 -20.42
CA ALA A 496 -6.33 15.47 -20.37
C ALA A 496 -6.84 15.25 -18.93
N SER A 497 -5.96 14.96 -17.96
CA SER A 497 -6.29 14.89 -16.53
C SER A 497 -6.76 16.24 -15.96
N GLU A 498 -6.50 17.37 -16.64
CA GLU A 498 -6.93 18.71 -16.21
C GLU A 498 -8.14 19.22 -17.01
N ARG A 499 -8.42 18.65 -18.19
CA ARG A 499 -9.42 19.16 -19.15
C ARG A 499 -10.87 18.88 -18.75
N GLY A 500 -11.11 18.15 -17.66
CA GLY A 500 -12.45 17.81 -17.19
C GLY A 500 -13.09 18.85 -16.26
N GLY A 501 -12.35 19.83 -15.73
CA GLY A 501 -12.86 20.75 -14.70
C GLY A 501 -13.10 20.11 -13.31
N TRP A 502 -13.11 18.78 -13.23
CA TRP A 502 -13.04 18.01 -11.99
C TRP A 502 -11.55 17.76 -11.71
N GLY A 503 -11.01 18.38 -10.65
CA GLY A 503 -9.61 18.18 -10.25
C GLY A 503 -9.27 16.70 -10.02
N ARG A 504 -7.98 16.38 -9.89
CA ARG A 504 -7.53 15.03 -9.51
C ARG A 504 -8.17 14.60 -8.18
N LEU A 505 -8.39 13.29 -8.00
CA LEU A 505 -9.10 12.77 -6.83
C LEU A 505 -8.38 13.20 -5.54
N GLY A 506 -9.10 13.92 -4.67
CA GLY A 506 -8.59 14.34 -3.36
C GLY A 506 -7.64 15.54 -3.38
N GLY A 507 -7.49 16.26 -4.50
CA GLY A 507 -6.63 17.46 -4.57
C GLY A 507 -7.17 18.67 -3.78
N ASP A 508 -8.47 18.70 -3.50
CA ASP A 508 -9.13 19.64 -2.58
C ASP A 508 -9.09 19.18 -1.11
N ALA A 509 -8.53 17.99 -0.85
CA ALA A 509 -8.49 17.31 0.43
C ALA A 509 -7.04 17.15 0.96
N VAL A 510 -6.19 18.12 0.60
CA VAL A 510 -4.80 18.28 1.05
C VAL A 510 -4.53 19.76 1.30
N ALA A 511 -3.79 20.09 2.36
CA ALA A 511 -3.41 21.44 2.73
C ALA A 511 -2.03 21.47 3.40
N PRO A 512 -1.26 22.57 3.32
CA PRO A 512 -0.07 22.74 4.13
C PRO A 512 -0.38 22.61 5.63
N ASP A 513 0.45 21.89 6.37
CA ASP A 513 0.29 21.74 7.81
C ASP A 513 0.70 23.04 8.51
N ALA A 514 -0.27 23.72 9.10
CA ALA A 514 -0.06 24.97 9.83
C ALA A 514 0.42 24.74 11.28
N ASP A 515 0.45 23.49 11.76
CA ASP A 515 0.73 23.14 13.14
C ASP A 515 1.65 21.90 13.27
N LEU A 516 2.93 22.12 12.99
CA LEU A 516 3.99 21.09 13.05
C LEU A 516 4.27 20.55 14.47
N ALA A 517 3.57 21.02 15.50
CA ALA A 517 3.76 20.62 16.90
C ALA A 517 2.79 19.52 17.37
N ASP A 518 1.94 19.02 16.48
CA ASP A 518 0.97 17.94 16.72
C ASP A 518 1.64 16.75 17.46
N PRO A 519 1.12 16.33 18.64
CA PRO A 519 1.61 15.16 19.37
C PRO A 519 1.76 13.89 18.51
N LEU A 520 0.91 13.71 17.50
CA LEU A 520 0.98 12.57 16.58
C LEU A 520 2.26 12.57 15.75
N GLU A 521 2.62 13.71 15.18
CA GLU A 521 3.83 13.88 14.37
C GLU A 521 5.09 13.64 15.21
N ARG A 522 5.13 14.20 16.42
CA ARG A 522 6.24 13.98 17.36
C ARG A 522 6.40 12.51 17.74
N ALA A 523 5.30 11.77 17.84
CA ALA A 523 5.32 10.37 18.28
C ALA A 523 5.72 9.38 17.17
N LEU A 524 5.54 9.74 15.90
CA LEU A 524 5.93 8.90 14.76
C LEU A 524 7.37 9.13 14.27
N GLY A 525 7.98 10.25 14.68
CA GLY A 525 9.29 10.70 14.20
C GLY A 525 9.29 10.88 12.69
#